data_AF-Q978Q1-F1
#
_entry.id   AF-Q978Q1-F1
#
_cell.length_a   1.000
_cell.length_b   1.000
_cell.length_c   1.000
_cell.angle_alpha   90.00
_cell.angle_beta   90.00
_cell.angle_gamma   90.00
#
_symmetry.space_group_name_H-M   'P 1'
#
loop_
_entity.id
_entity.type
_entity.pdbx_description
1 polymer ?
#
loop_
_entity_poly.entity_id
_entity_poly.type
_entity_poly.pdbx_seq_one_letter_code
_entity_poly.pdbx_strand_id
1 'polypeptide(L)'
;MNGFIPIIASIAISLPLLIFGSHSDVKKRSINSFTFLPIFILALAFYILDKDVVMSIVTILSTVAVFIKPNIYVYIVLPLIIIGIGFFDTINLLTILIVGMFLLTGFGELLFGIGDIKGIVSVVLLFSSIPRFNNYIPFSIVFVFFIAVASGGALLYFVVYARLNGLKLRGLNVLYDEHEYLRNTIKYQLKDTNSGKVMIYRVPFLVPILVSTVLSLIAQLIIYASIHT
;
A
#
# COMPACT_ATOMS: atom_id res chain seq x y z
N MET A 1 8.61 6.73 -24.46
CA MET A 1 9.56 7.67 -23.84
C MET A 1 10.92 7.00 -23.58
N ASN A 2 12.05 7.73 -23.55
CA ASN A 2 13.32 7.18 -23.06
C ASN A 2 13.11 6.68 -21.62
N GLY A 3 13.15 5.35 -21.42
CA GLY A 3 12.63 4.68 -20.22
C GLY A 3 13.29 5.08 -18.89
N PHE A 4 14.37 5.86 -18.90
CA PHE A 4 15.06 6.30 -17.69
C PHE A 4 14.38 7.49 -16.99
N ILE A 5 13.78 8.43 -17.72
CA ILE A 5 13.17 9.63 -17.10
C ILE A 5 11.96 9.24 -16.22
N PRO A 6 11.01 8.39 -16.67
CA PRO A 6 9.91 7.94 -15.82
C PRO A 6 10.38 7.21 -14.56
N ILE A 7 11.43 6.39 -14.66
CA ILE A 7 12.00 5.65 -13.52
C ILE A 7 12.58 6.63 -12.50
N ILE A 8 13.44 7.55 -12.93
CA ILE A 8 14.11 8.51 -12.03
C ILE A 8 13.07 9.39 -11.34
N ALA A 9 12.12 9.95 -12.08
CA ALA A 9 11.06 10.79 -11.51
C ALA A 9 10.17 10.00 -10.54
N SER A 10 9.82 8.76 -10.87
CA SER A 10 9.03 7.89 -9.99
C SER A 10 9.74 7.63 -8.68
N ILE A 11 11.03 7.30 -8.71
CA ILE A 11 11.85 7.04 -7.52
C ILE A 11 12.04 8.33 -6.71
N ALA A 12 12.39 9.44 -7.37
CA ALA A 12 12.67 10.72 -6.73
C ALA A 12 11.46 11.32 -6.01
N ILE A 13 10.23 11.03 -6.48
CA ILE A 13 9.00 11.52 -5.85
C ILE A 13 8.46 10.48 -4.85
N SER A 14 8.35 9.21 -5.24
CA SER A 14 7.70 8.21 -4.39
C SER A 14 8.53 7.83 -3.15
N LEU A 15 9.85 7.62 -3.26
CA LEU A 15 10.64 7.17 -2.12
C LEU A 15 10.70 8.20 -0.99
N PRO A 16 10.97 9.49 -1.22
CA PRO A 16 10.96 10.47 -0.13
C PRO A 16 9.59 10.57 0.55
N LEU A 17 8.49 10.51 -0.21
CA LEU A 17 7.14 10.53 0.34
C LEU A 17 6.82 9.28 1.15
N LEU A 18 7.23 8.10 0.69
CA LEU A 18 7.07 6.84 1.42
C LEU A 18 7.94 6.79 2.68
N ILE A 19 9.18 7.28 2.63
CA ILE A 19 10.07 7.40 3.80
C ILE A 19 9.47 8.35 4.83
N PHE A 20 9.04 9.53 4.38
CA PHE A 20 8.39 10.52 5.24
C PHE A 20 7.09 9.97 5.85
N GLY A 21 6.25 9.33 5.03
CA GLY A 21 5.03 8.67 5.46
C GLY A 21 5.31 7.59 6.51
N SER A 22 6.25 6.68 6.22
CA SER A 22 6.65 5.61 7.15
C SER A 22 7.18 6.17 8.47
N HIS A 23 7.98 7.23 8.42
CA HIS A 23 8.50 7.88 9.62
C HIS A 23 7.37 8.52 10.45
N SER A 24 6.44 9.22 9.80
CA SER A 24 5.27 9.80 10.46
C SER A 24 4.36 8.74 11.06
N ASP A 25 4.17 7.63 10.36
CA ASP A 25 3.36 6.50 10.84
C ASP A 25 3.96 5.87 12.10
N VAL A 26 5.27 5.58 12.09
CA VAL A 26 5.96 5.01 13.26
C VAL A 26 5.91 5.97 14.47
N LYS A 27 6.10 7.28 14.26
CA LYS A 27 6.17 8.26 15.35
C LYS A 27 4.81 8.73 15.87
N LYS A 28 3.86 8.97 14.97
CA LYS A 28 2.59 9.68 15.26
C LYS A 28 1.35 8.85 14.94
N ARG A 29 1.48 7.68 14.30
CA ARG A 29 0.35 6.83 13.84
C ARG A 29 -0.70 7.58 13.04
N SER A 30 -0.25 8.63 12.38
CA SER A 30 -1.07 9.50 11.56
C SER A 30 -0.24 9.97 10.39
N ILE A 31 -0.83 9.85 9.21
CA ILE A 31 -0.25 10.29 7.96
C ILE A 31 -1.26 11.23 7.33
N ASN A 32 -0.78 12.35 6.81
CA ASN A 32 -1.64 13.25 6.05
C ASN A 32 -2.13 12.50 4.80
N SER A 33 -3.45 12.42 4.63
CA SER A 33 -4.07 11.77 3.48
C SER A 33 -3.53 12.30 2.14
N PHE A 34 -3.12 13.58 2.07
CA PHE A 34 -2.60 14.22 0.86
C PHE A 34 -1.13 13.90 0.55
N THR A 35 -0.41 13.19 1.43
CA THR A 35 0.99 12.79 1.17
C THR A 35 1.13 11.94 -0.10
N PHE A 36 0.11 11.19 -0.49
CA PHE A 36 0.13 10.33 -1.68
C PHE A 36 -0.40 10.98 -2.96
N LEU A 37 -1.02 12.17 -2.87
CA LEU A 37 -1.60 12.84 -4.03
C LEU A 37 -0.55 13.15 -5.13
N PRO A 38 0.70 13.57 -4.82
CA PRO A 38 1.72 13.78 -5.84
C PRO A 38 2.07 12.50 -6.62
N ILE A 39 2.00 11.33 -5.99
CA ILE A 39 2.28 10.04 -6.63
C ILE A 39 1.17 9.69 -7.64
N PHE A 40 -0.10 9.95 -7.29
CA PHE A 40 -1.23 9.80 -8.22
C PHE A 40 -1.12 10.75 -9.42
N ILE A 41 -0.79 12.03 -9.18
CA ILE A 41 -0.63 13.02 -10.25
C ILE A 41 0.48 12.59 -11.21
N LEU A 42 1.60 12.10 -10.67
CA LEU A 42 2.71 11.62 -11.50
C LEU A 42 2.32 10.38 -12.32
N ALA A 43 1.62 9.41 -11.72
CA ALA A 43 1.12 8.24 -12.43
C ALA A 43 0.18 8.64 -13.58
N LEU A 44 -0.78 9.53 -13.30
CA LEU A 44 -1.70 10.05 -14.32
C LEU A 44 -0.96 10.75 -15.45
N ALA A 45 0.03 11.58 -15.13
CA ALA A 45 0.84 12.26 -16.13
C ALA A 45 1.56 11.27 -17.06
N PHE A 46 2.12 10.19 -16.53
CA PHE A 46 2.75 9.16 -17.35
C PHE A 46 1.76 8.40 -18.23
N TYR A 47 0.60 7.98 -17.71
CA TYR A 47 -0.41 7.34 -18.54
C TYR A 47 -0.94 8.24 -19.67
N ILE A 48 -1.11 9.55 -19.41
CA ILE A 48 -1.51 10.52 -20.44
C ILE A 48 -0.42 10.67 -21.51
N LEU A 49 0.86 10.76 -21.10
CA LEU A 49 1.99 10.89 -22.02
C LEU A 49 2.19 9.64 -22.89
N ASP A 50 1.96 8.46 -22.33
CA ASP A 50 1.99 7.18 -23.06
C ASP A 50 0.67 6.88 -23.82
N LYS A 51 -0.31 7.80 -23.75
CA LYS A 51 -1.63 7.68 -24.40
C LYS A 51 -2.44 6.46 -23.96
N ASP A 52 -2.19 5.94 -22.76
CA ASP A 52 -2.96 4.87 -22.15
C ASP A 52 -4.24 5.44 -21.52
N VAL A 53 -5.30 5.50 -22.33
CA VAL A 53 -6.60 6.07 -21.93
C VAL A 53 -7.25 5.26 -20.81
N VAL A 54 -7.13 3.93 -20.86
CA VAL A 54 -7.76 3.05 -19.87
C VAL A 54 -7.13 3.27 -18.50
N MET A 55 -5.80 3.23 -18.41
CA MET A 55 -5.11 3.43 -17.14
C MET A 55 -5.19 4.87 -16.64
N SER A 56 -5.33 5.86 -17.53
CA SER A 56 -5.65 7.24 -17.16
C SER A 56 -7.01 7.33 -16.45
N ILE A 57 -8.06 6.70 -17.01
CA ILE A 57 -9.39 6.64 -16.39
C ILE A 57 -9.34 5.91 -15.06
N VAL A 58 -8.69 4.74 -15.01
CA VAL A 58 -8.52 3.97 -13.76
C VAL A 58 -7.82 4.80 -12.69
N THR A 59 -6.79 5.57 -13.05
CA THR A 59 -6.06 6.44 -12.11
C THR A 59 -6.94 7.57 -11.58
N ILE A 60 -7.74 8.22 -12.44
CA ILE A 60 -8.70 9.25 -12.03
C ILE A 60 -9.75 8.66 -11.08
N LEU A 61 -10.39 7.55 -11.47
CA LEU A 61 -11.42 6.90 -10.66
C LEU A 61 -10.85 6.40 -9.31
N SER A 62 -9.64 5.86 -9.31
CA SER A 62 -8.96 5.42 -8.08
C SER A 62 -8.65 6.61 -7.16
N THR A 63 -8.18 7.73 -7.73
CA THR A 63 -7.92 8.97 -6.97
C THR A 63 -9.22 9.49 -6.34
N VAL A 64 -10.30 9.55 -7.11
CA VAL A 64 -11.64 9.92 -6.63
C VAL A 64 -12.08 9.00 -5.50
N ALA A 65 -11.95 7.68 -5.67
CA ALA A 65 -12.37 6.69 -4.70
C ALA A 65 -11.64 6.84 -3.35
N VAL A 66 -10.33 7.11 -3.35
CA VAL A 66 -9.55 7.20 -2.11
C VAL A 66 -9.58 8.58 -1.45
N PHE A 67 -9.78 9.67 -2.20
CA PHE A 67 -9.73 11.03 -1.66
C PHE A 67 -11.10 11.63 -1.31
N ILE A 68 -12.20 11.13 -1.89
CA ILE A 68 -13.54 11.57 -1.50
C ILE A 68 -13.93 10.95 -0.16
N LYS A 69 -14.68 11.73 0.64
CA LYS A 69 -15.21 11.28 1.93
C LYS A 69 -15.99 9.97 1.73
N PRO A 70 -15.71 8.91 2.52
CA PRO A 70 -16.34 7.62 2.33
C PRO A 70 -17.86 7.71 2.40
N ASN A 71 -18.50 7.38 1.28
CA ASN A 71 -19.88 6.95 1.21
C ASN A 71 -19.87 5.49 0.72
N ILE A 72 -20.71 4.64 1.30
CA ILE A 72 -20.80 3.21 0.98
C ILE A 72 -20.90 2.96 -0.53
N TYR A 73 -21.64 3.81 -1.23
CA TYR A 73 -21.78 3.74 -2.68
C TYR A 73 -20.47 3.99 -3.41
N VAL A 74 -19.70 5.01 -3.02
CA VAL A 74 -18.44 5.36 -3.67
C VAL A 74 -17.39 4.25 -3.51
N TYR A 75 -17.33 3.63 -2.32
CA TYR A 75 -16.30 2.64 -2.00
C TYR A 75 -16.57 1.25 -2.56
N ILE A 76 -17.81 0.92 -2.89
CA ILE A 76 -18.16 -0.37 -3.50
C ILE A 76 -18.32 -0.21 -5.01
N VAL A 77 -19.05 0.81 -5.45
CA VAL A 77 -19.40 0.97 -6.86
C VAL A 77 -18.18 1.37 -7.70
N LEU A 78 -17.35 2.31 -7.26
CA LEU A 78 -16.19 2.73 -8.07
C LEU A 78 -15.17 1.59 -8.27
N PRO A 79 -14.78 0.82 -7.24
CA PRO A 79 -13.86 -0.30 -7.47
C PRO A 79 -14.44 -1.39 -8.36
N LEU A 80 -15.75 -1.67 -8.27
CA LEU A 80 -16.42 -2.60 -9.18
C LEU A 80 -16.44 -2.07 -10.63
N ILE A 81 -16.66 -0.77 -10.83
CA ILE A 81 -16.53 -0.14 -12.15
C ILE A 81 -15.09 -0.27 -12.67
N ILE A 82 -14.08 0.00 -11.84
CA ILE A 82 -12.66 -0.15 -12.19
C ILE A 82 -12.37 -1.60 -12.61
N ILE A 83 -12.82 -2.59 -11.84
CA ILE A 83 -12.70 -4.01 -12.19
C ILE A 83 -13.41 -4.32 -13.52
N GLY A 84 -14.61 -3.78 -13.71
CA GLY A 84 -15.38 -3.89 -14.95
C GLY A 84 -14.62 -3.36 -16.17
N ILE A 85 -13.98 -2.19 -16.05
CA ILE A 85 -13.11 -1.60 -17.07
C ILE A 85 -11.95 -2.55 -17.39
N GLY A 86 -11.38 -3.22 -16.38
CA GLY A 86 -10.29 -4.17 -16.56
C GLY A 86 -10.62 -5.32 -17.53
N PHE A 87 -11.87 -5.77 -17.59
CA PHE A 87 -12.27 -6.82 -18.54
C PHE A 87 -12.23 -6.37 -20.01
N PHE A 88 -12.16 -5.06 -20.27
CA PHE A 88 -11.99 -4.50 -21.62
C PHE A 88 -10.52 -4.21 -21.97
N ASP A 89 -9.60 -4.27 -21.00
CA ASP A 89 -8.17 -4.08 -21.20
C ASP A 89 -7.39 -5.28 -20.65
N THR A 90 -7.22 -6.29 -21.51
CA THR A 90 -6.53 -7.53 -21.16
C THR A 90 -5.04 -7.34 -20.87
N ILE A 91 -4.43 -6.24 -21.32
CA ILE A 91 -3.00 -5.98 -21.11
C ILE A 91 -2.77 -5.57 -19.65
N ASN A 92 -3.60 -4.66 -19.14
CA ASN A 92 -3.48 -4.13 -17.78
C ASN A 92 -4.41 -4.81 -16.76
N LEU A 93 -5.21 -5.79 -17.19
CA LEU A 93 -6.25 -6.46 -16.40
C LEU A 93 -5.79 -6.79 -14.98
N LEU A 94 -4.60 -7.37 -14.82
CA LEU A 94 -4.13 -7.81 -13.52
C LEU A 94 -3.84 -6.65 -12.56
N THR A 95 -3.23 -5.58 -13.07
CA THR A 95 -3.00 -4.35 -12.30
C THR A 95 -4.34 -3.72 -11.90
N ILE A 96 -5.30 -3.67 -12.82
CA ILE A 96 -6.64 -3.13 -12.58
C ILE A 96 -7.38 -3.97 -11.51
N LEU A 97 -7.31 -5.30 -11.60
CA LEU A 97 -7.88 -6.21 -10.61
C LEU A 97 -7.27 -5.99 -9.23
N ILE A 98 -5.93 -5.93 -9.13
CA ILE A 98 -5.23 -5.70 -7.87
C ILE A 98 -5.63 -4.36 -7.25
N VAL A 99 -5.64 -3.28 -8.05
CA VAL A 99 -6.07 -1.95 -7.59
C VAL A 99 -7.52 -1.99 -7.11
N GLY A 100 -8.43 -2.57 -7.89
CA GLY A 100 -9.83 -2.72 -7.53
C GLY A 100 -10.03 -3.51 -6.23
N MET A 101 -9.31 -4.62 -6.05
CA MET A 101 -9.38 -5.42 -4.82
C MET A 101 -8.88 -4.63 -3.60
N PHE A 102 -7.76 -3.90 -3.71
CA PHE A 102 -7.28 -3.08 -2.59
C PHE A 102 -8.27 -1.97 -2.24
N LEU A 103 -8.87 -1.30 -3.23
CA LEU A 103 -9.89 -0.30 -2.98
C LEU A 103 -11.12 -0.89 -2.26
N LEU A 104 -11.56 -2.09 -2.66
CA LEU A 104 -12.65 -2.80 -1.96
C LEU A 104 -12.29 -3.16 -0.52
N THR A 105 -11.05 -3.58 -0.24
CA THR A 105 -10.61 -3.89 1.13
C THR A 105 -10.53 -2.67 2.05
N GLY A 106 -10.50 -1.47 1.49
CA GLY A 106 -10.53 -0.21 2.25
C GLY A 106 -11.88 0.20 2.77
N PHE A 107 -12.93 -0.43 2.26
CA PHE A 107 -14.26 -0.15 2.72
C PHE A 107 -14.41 -0.56 4.20
N GLY A 108 -14.75 0.41 5.04
CA GLY A 108 -14.96 0.22 6.48
C GLY A 108 -13.70 0.02 7.31
N GLU A 109 -12.50 0.27 6.76
CA GLU A 109 -11.21 0.04 7.45
C GLU A 109 -11.09 -1.39 8.02
N LEU A 110 -11.73 -2.36 7.36
CA LEU A 110 -11.88 -3.74 7.84
C LEU A 110 -10.53 -4.46 8.02
N LEU A 111 -9.59 -4.21 7.11
CA LEU A 111 -8.26 -4.85 7.10
C LEU A 111 -7.11 -3.84 7.03
N PHE A 112 -7.30 -2.73 6.31
CA PHE A 112 -6.28 -1.70 6.11
C PHE A 112 -6.86 -0.30 6.34
N GLY A 113 -6.04 0.61 6.85
CA GLY A 113 -6.43 2.01 6.97
C GLY A 113 -6.54 2.66 5.59
N ILE A 114 -7.38 3.70 5.47
CA ILE A 114 -7.53 4.43 4.21
C ILE A 114 -6.21 5.01 3.70
N GLY A 115 -5.32 5.38 4.61
CA GLY A 115 -3.97 5.87 4.30
C GLY A 115 -3.09 4.81 3.64
N ASP A 116 -3.18 3.56 4.09
CA ASP A 116 -2.39 2.45 3.56
C ASP A 116 -2.79 2.14 2.12
N ILE A 117 -4.08 2.20 1.83
CA ILE A 117 -4.63 1.92 0.51
C ILE A 117 -4.24 3.02 -0.48
N LYS A 118 -4.23 4.30 -0.04
CA LYS A 118 -3.66 5.39 -0.84
C LYS A 118 -2.21 5.11 -1.19
N GLY A 119 -1.41 4.66 -0.23
CA GLY A 119 -0.02 4.25 -0.44
C GLY A 119 0.10 3.13 -1.46
N ILE A 120 -0.60 2.01 -1.25
CA ILE A 120 -0.59 0.84 -2.13
C ILE A 120 -1.01 1.21 -3.56
N VAL A 121 -2.20 1.79 -3.71
CA VAL A 121 -2.79 2.04 -5.02
C VAL A 121 -1.95 3.06 -5.80
N SER A 122 -1.46 4.12 -5.15
CA SER A 122 -0.62 5.12 -5.83
C SER A 122 0.72 4.53 -6.31
N VAL A 123 1.37 3.70 -5.49
CA VAL A 123 2.62 3.02 -5.85
C VAL A 123 2.40 2.02 -6.99
N VAL A 124 1.35 1.19 -6.90
CA VAL A 124 1.01 0.23 -7.94
C VAL A 124 0.73 0.93 -9.26
N LEU A 125 -0.10 1.98 -9.26
CA LEU A 125 -0.41 2.75 -10.47
C LEU A 125 0.82 3.46 -11.03
N LEU A 126 1.65 4.09 -10.19
CA LEU A 126 2.84 4.81 -10.66
C LEU A 126 3.83 3.86 -11.34
N PHE A 127 4.23 2.77 -10.68
CA PHE A 127 5.25 1.90 -11.26
C PHE A 127 4.72 0.99 -12.36
N SER A 128 3.40 0.74 -12.40
CA SER A 128 2.77 0.11 -13.57
C SER A 128 2.70 1.01 -14.80
N SER A 129 2.89 2.33 -14.66
CA SER A 129 3.00 3.22 -15.83
C SER A 129 4.34 3.10 -16.54
N ILE A 130 5.30 2.36 -15.99
CA ILE A 130 6.63 2.18 -16.58
C ILE A 130 6.63 0.88 -17.39
N PRO A 131 6.66 0.92 -18.75
CA PRO A 131 6.50 -0.29 -19.56
C PRO A 131 7.52 -1.38 -19.23
N ARG A 132 8.76 -0.98 -18.93
CA ARG A 132 9.85 -1.90 -18.56
C ARG A 132 9.50 -2.78 -17.35
N PHE A 133 8.68 -2.30 -16.41
CA PHE A 133 8.31 -3.05 -15.21
C PHE A 133 7.03 -3.89 -15.37
N ASN A 134 6.41 -3.85 -16.55
CA ASN A 134 5.18 -4.61 -16.83
C ASN A 134 5.30 -5.61 -17.99
N ASN A 135 6.41 -5.62 -18.74
CA ASN A 135 6.58 -6.49 -19.91
C ASN A 135 6.70 -7.99 -19.59
N TYR A 136 7.15 -8.36 -18.38
CA TYR A 136 7.45 -9.76 -18.03
C TYR A 136 6.56 -10.26 -16.89
N ILE A 137 6.75 -9.69 -15.71
CA ILE A 137 5.90 -9.91 -14.54
C ILE A 137 5.39 -8.53 -14.14
N PRO A 138 4.07 -8.26 -14.17
CA PRO A 138 3.53 -6.97 -13.79
C PRO A 138 4.02 -6.52 -12.41
N PHE A 139 4.41 -5.24 -12.30
CA PHE A 139 4.88 -4.65 -11.05
C PHE A 139 3.90 -4.89 -9.90
N SER A 140 2.60 -4.83 -10.20
CA SER A 140 1.51 -5.08 -9.26
C SER A 140 1.59 -6.46 -8.58
N ILE A 141 1.97 -7.52 -9.29
CA ILE A 141 2.15 -8.86 -8.70
C ILE A 141 3.35 -8.87 -7.76
N VAL A 142 4.50 -8.40 -8.26
CA VAL A 142 5.76 -8.41 -7.50
C VAL A 142 5.58 -7.60 -6.21
N PHE A 143 4.90 -6.47 -6.31
CA PHE A 143 4.56 -5.63 -5.18
C PHE A 143 3.63 -6.30 -4.17
N VAL A 144 2.56 -6.96 -4.62
CA VAL A 144 1.66 -7.73 -3.73
C VAL A 144 2.37 -8.89 -3.04
N PHE A 145 3.27 -9.56 -3.74
CA PHE A 145 4.09 -10.61 -3.13
C PHE A 145 4.96 -10.05 -2.01
N PHE A 146 5.71 -8.98 -2.28
CA PHE A 146 6.58 -8.39 -1.26
C PHE A 146 5.80 -7.73 -0.12
N ILE A 147 4.62 -7.15 -0.36
CA ILE A 147 3.80 -6.58 0.72
C ILE A 147 3.27 -7.66 1.64
N ALA A 148 2.89 -8.82 1.11
CA ALA A 148 2.50 -9.97 1.92
C ALA A 148 3.67 -10.45 2.79
N VAL A 149 4.86 -10.61 2.20
CA VAL A 149 6.09 -11.03 2.91
C VAL A 149 6.48 -10.02 3.98
N ALA A 150 6.53 -8.72 3.66
CA ALA A 150 6.91 -7.66 4.58
C ALA A 150 5.90 -7.50 5.73
N SER A 151 4.60 -7.60 5.43
CA SER A 151 3.54 -7.56 6.44
C SER A 151 3.60 -8.77 7.38
N GLY A 152 3.85 -9.97 6.85
CA GLY A 152 4.08 -11.16 7.65
C GLY A 152 5.32 -11.05 8.54
N GLY A 153 6.40 -10.49 8.01
CA GLY A 153 7.61 -10.18 8.77
C GLY A 153 7.38 -9.18 9.90
N ALA A 154 6.58 -8.13 9.67
CA ALA A 154 6.22 -7.14 10.69
C ALA A 154 5.41 -7.79 11.84
N LEU A 155 4.49 -8.70 11.51
CA LEU A 155 3.74 -9.47 12.50
C LEU A 155 4.66 -10.40 13.31
N LEU A 156 5.58 -11.09 12.64
CA LEU A 156 6.54 -11.96 13.31
C LEU A 156 7.48 -11.17 14.24
N TYR A 157 7.98 -10.01 13.79
CA TYR A 157 8.76 -9.09 14.60
C TYR A 157 8.01 -8.69 15.87
N PHE A 158 6.73 -8.35 15.74
CA PHE A 158 5.89 -8.01 16.88
C PHE A 158 5.77 -9.17 17.88
N VAL A 159 5.52 -10.41 17.41
CA VAL A 159 5.42 -11.59 18.27
C VAL A 159 6.74 -11.85 19.02
N VAL A 160 7.87 -11.76 18.32
CA VAL A 160 9.20 -11.92 18.94
C VAL A 160 9.46 -10.82 19.96
N TYR A 161 9.21 -9.56 19.61
CA TYR A 161 9.35 -8.42 20.51
C TYR A 161 8.50 -8.58 21.77
N ALA A 162 7.24 -8.99 21.63
CA ALA A 162 6.35 -9.19 22.77
C ALA A 162 6.89 -10.27 23.72
N ARG A 163 7.37 -11.41 23.18
CA ARG A 163 7.95 -12.48 24.00
C ARG A 163 9.23 -12.04 24.71
N LEU A 164 10.13 -11.32 24.03
CA LEU A 164 11.38 -10.83 24.61
C LEU A 164 11.17 -9.82 25.75
N ASN A 165 10.07 -9.06 25.70
CA ASN A 165 9.71 -8.10 26.75
C ASN A 165 8.75 -8.70 27.80
N GLY A 166 8.52 -10.01 27.80
CA GLY A 166 7.68 -10.69 28.80
C GLY A 166 6.18 -10.41 28.67
N LEU A 167 5.72 -9.85 27.55
CA LEU A 167 4.31 -9.55 27.32
C LEU A 167 3.51 -10.83 27.07
N LYS A 168 2.37 -10.96 27.76
CA LYS A 168 1.50 -12.13 27.63
C LYS A 168 0.60 -11.98 26.40
N LEU A 169 0.78 -12.86 25.43
CA LEU A 169 -0.03 -12.88 24.20
C LEU A 169 -1.28 -13.76 24.37
N ARG A 170 -2.40 -13.31 23.82
CA ARG A 170 -3.62 -14.10 23.59
C ARG A 170 -3.99 -14.03 22.11
N GLY A 171 -3.52 -15.02 21.35
CA GLY A 171 -3.57 -14.97 19.89
C GLY A 171 -2.67 -13.85 19.37
N LEU A 172 -3.22 -12.93 18.56
CA LEU A 172 -2.52 -11.74 18.05
C LEU A 172 -2.61 -10.52 18.97
N ASN A 173 -3.36 -10.61 20.07
CA ASN A 173 -3.52 -9.51 21.03
C ASN A 173 -2.57 -9.67 22.21
N VAL A 174 -2.18 -8.55 22.83
CA VAL A 174 -1.46 -8.55 24.11
C VAL A 174 -2.46 -8.39 25.24
N LEU A 175 -2.33 -9.17 26.32
CA LEU A 175 -3.10 -8.92 27.55
C LEU A 175 -2.75 -7.53 28.09
N TYR A 176 -3.73 -6.83 28.63
CA TYR A 176 -3.53 -5.48 29.14
C TYR A 176 -2.49 -5.43 30.26
N ASP A 177 -1.50 -4.56 30.07
CA ASP A 177 -0.49 -4.19 31.06
C ASP A 177 -0.44 -2.65 31.09
N GLU A 178 -0.80 -2.07 32.22
CA GLU A 178 -0.92 -0.63 32.39
C GLU A 178 0.43 0.08 32.25
N HIS A 179 1.51 -0.52 32.77
CA HIS A 179 2.84 0.09 32.70
C HIS A 179 3.35 0.16 31.25
N GLU A 180 3.17 -0.93 30.49
CA GLU A 180 3.56 -0.96 29.08
C GLU A 180 2.68 -0.02 28.25
N TYR A 181 1.37 0.02 28.51
CA TYR A 181 0.45 0.89 27.79
C TYR A 181 0.81 2.37 28.00
N LEU A 182 1.01 2.81 29.24
CA LEU A 182 1.33 4.21 29.55
C LEU A 182 2.66 4.66 28.95
N ARG A 183 3.65 3.75 28.88
CA ARG A 183 4.93 4.02 28.23
C ARG A 183 4.84 4.11 26.71
N ASN A 184 3.90 3.36 26.11
CA ASN A 184 3.82 3.16 24.66
C ASN A 184 2.39 3.36 24.11
N THR A 185 1.66 4.38 24.56
CA THR A 185 0.25 4.64 24.19
C THR A 185 0.03 4.75 22.68
N ILE A 186 1.05 5.22 21.95
CA ILE A 186 1.03 5.35 20.49
C ILE A 186 1.08 3.97 19.80
N LYS A 187 1.73 2.97 20.38
CA LYS A 187 1.92 1.65 19.74
C LYS A 187 0.69 0.75 19.90
N TYR A 188 -0.16 1.00 20.90
CA TYR A 188 -1.24 0.09 21.26
C TYR A 188 -2.60 0.79 21.21
N GLN A 189 -3.62 0.07 20.73
CA GLN A 189 -5.03 0.43 20.90
C GLN A 189 -5.64 -0.44 21.99
N LEU A 190 -6.39 0.16 22.91
CA LEU A 190 -7.18 -0.60 23.86
C LEU A 190 -8.47 -1.09 23.20
N LYS A 191 -8.80 -2.37 23.44
CA LYS A 191 -10.08 -2.96 23.08
C LYS A 191 -10.63 -3.73 24.27
N ASP A 192 -11.86 -3.42 24.65
CA ASP A 192 -12.59 -4.21 25.64
C ASP A 192 -13.07 -5.51 24.98
N THR A 193 -12.86 -6.64 25.67
CA THR A 193 -13.36 -7.95 25.27
C THR A 193 -14.18 -8.55 26.41
N ASN A 194 -15.02 -9.55 26.12
CA ASN A 194 -15.80 -10.26 27.13
C ASN A 194 -14.95 -10.85 28.28
N SER A 195 -13.66 -11.03 28.04
CA SER A 195 -12.68 -11.59 28.97
C SER A 195 -11.73 -10.54 29.59
N GLY A 196 -12.04 -9.25 29.44
CA GLY A 196 -11.25 -8.13 29.96
C GLY A 196 -10.63 -7.25 28.88
N LYS A 197 -9.72 -6.38 29.30
CA LYS A 197 -9.03 -5.43 28.42
C LYS A 197 -7.85 -6.09 27.71
N VAL A 198 -7.69 -5.81 26.41
CA VAL A 198 -6.52 -6.21 25.62
C VAL A 198 -5.90 -5.01 24.91
N MET A 199 -4.61 -5.10 24.65
CA MET A 199 -3.85 -4.16 23.82
C MET A 199 -3.65 -4.75 22.43
N ILE A 200 -4.08 -4.02 21.41
CA ILE A 200 -3.89 -4.36 20.00
C ILE A 200 -2.71 -3.53 19.49
N TYR A 201 -1.69 -4.20 19.00
CA TYR A 201 -0.54 -3.51 18.41
C TYR A 201 -0.92 -2.89 17.06
N ARG A 202 -0.64 -1.60 16.91
CA ARG A 202 -0.80 -0.87 15.65
C ARG A 202 0.44 -1.08 14.80
N VAL A 203 0.33 -1.93 13.78
CA VAL A 203 1.42 -2.15 12.82
C VAL A 203 1.55 -0.90 11.94
N PRO A 204 2.75 -0.28 11.82
CA PRO A 204 2.96 0.82 10.89
C PRO A 204 2.99 0.28 9.47
N PHE A 205 1.85 0.24 8.79
CA PHE A 205 1.71 -0.49 7.52
C PHE A 205 2.39 0.22 6.34
N LEU A 206 2.73 1.51 6.48
CA LEU A 206 3.57 2.19 5.50
C LEU A 206 4.99 1.64 5.43
N VAL A 207 5.51 1.04 6.50
CA VAL A 207 6.84 0.42 6.50
C VAL A 207 6.87 -0.79 5.56
N PRO A 208 5.94 -1.77 5.67
CA PRO A 208 5.76 -2.80 4.65
C PRO A 208 5.61 -2.25 3.22
N ILE A 209 4.84 -1.18 3.01
CA ILE A 209 4.68 -0.56 1.69
C ILE A 209 6.03 -0.05 1.16
N LEU A 210 6.79 0.71 1.95
CA LEU A 210 8.10 1.22 1.56
C LEU A 210 9.08 0.09 1.21
N VAL A 211 9.19 -0.91 2.09
CA VAL A 211 10.08 -2.07 1.88
C VAL A 211 9.68 -2.80 0.60
N SER A 212 8.38 -3.01 0.39
CA SER A 212 7.87 -3.70 -0.79
C SER A 212 8.12 -2.93 -2.07
N THR A 213 8.01 -1.60 -2.05
CA THR A 213 8.37 -0.76 -3.20
C THR A 213 9.83 -0.96 -3.57
N VAL A 214 10.74 -0.86 -2.60
CA VAL A 214 12.19 -1.01 -2.84
C VAL A 214 12.52 -2.41 -3.36
N LEU A 215 12.02 -3.46 -2.72
CA LEU A 215 12.27 -4.83 -3.13
C LEU A 215 11.69 -5.14 -4.52
N SER A 216 10.50 -4.60 -4.83
CA SER A 216 9.88 -4.76 -6.16
C SER A 216 10.70 -4.09 -7.24
N LEU A 217 11.23 -2.89 -7.00
CA LEU A 217 12.09 -2.21 -7.95
C LEU A 217 13.39 -2.99 -8.21
N ILE A 218 14.02 -3.50 -7.15
CA ILE A 218 15.24 -4.32 -7.28
C ILE A 218 14.92 -5.59 -8.07
N ALA A 219 13.83 -6.30 -7.73
CA ALA A 219 13.43 -7.51 -8.42
C ALA A 219 13.16 -7.26 -9.91
N GLN A 220 12.45 -6.18 -10.25
CA GLN A 220 12.18 -5.81 -11.65
C GLN A 220 13.45 -5.47 -12.43
N LEU A 221 14.41 -4.80 -11.80
CA LEU A 221 15.72 -4.52 -12.42
C LEU A 221 16.51 -5.80 -12.67
N ILE A 222 16.49 -6.76 -11.73
CA ILE A 222 17.13 -8.07 -11.89
C ILE A 222 16.46 -8.86 -13.02
N ILE A 223 15.12 -8.96 -13.03
CA ILE A 223 14.36 -9.65 -14.09
C ILE A 223 14.72 -9.06 -15.46
N TYR A 224 14.74 -7.74 -15.57
CA TYR A 224 15.11 -7.06 -16.81
C TYR A 224 16.55 -7.40 -17.24
N ALA A 225 17.52 -7.35 -16.30
CA ALA A 225 18.91 -7.66 -16.60
C ALA A 225 19.07 -9.11 -17.09
N SER A 226 18.44 -10.09 -16.40
CA SER A 226 18.55 -11.51 -16.73
C SER A 226 17.99 -11.90 -18.10
N ILE A 227 17.09 -11.11 -18.68
CA ILE A 227 16.49 -11.38 -19.99
C ILE A 227 17.31 -10.77 -21.13
N HIS A 228 18.12 -9.74 -20.84
CA HIS A 228 18.89 -9.00 -21.83
C HIS A 228 20.40 -9.26 -21.77
N THR A 229 20.84 -10.21 -20.94
CA THR A 229 22.18 -10.81 -20.93
C THR A 229 22.17 -12.15 -21.60
#